data_AF-A0A6C0L2K8-F1
#
_entry.id   AF-A0A6C0L2K8-F1
#
_cell.length_a   1.000
_cell.length_b   1.000
_cell.length_c   1.000
_cell.angle_alpha   90.00
_cell.angle_beta   90.00
_cell.angle_gamma   90.00
#
_symmetry.space_group_name_H-M   'P 1'
#
loop_
_entity.id
_entity.type
_entity.pdbx_description
1 polymer ?
#
loop_
_entity_poly.entity_id
_entity_poly.type
_entity_poly.pdbx_seq_one_letter_code
_entity_poly.pdbx_strand_id
1 'polypeptide(L)'
;MHFRMRCPHAEATMQFFRCIGLTVAVEPGASGFIDHVSVIRGGLRVDPEAPASGLLHEAGHLAIVPARFRHYLSGDLDEGMTQIFAELDQMELEPDSQLQRAMLQTGDPEATAWAFAAGRAIGLPDELIIQDDEYSGQGGFIRGALAANSYLGINGISHAGFCVPRYNPYRPLPVYPSLAFWLQQ
;
A
#
# COMPACT_ATOMS: atom_id res chain seq x y z
N MET A 1 22.45 12.96 12.46
CA MET A 1 21.68 12.29 13.54
C MET A 1 20.89 11.16 12.91
N HIS A 2 20.96 9.94 13.45
CA HIS A 2 20.03 8.87 13.06
C HIS A 2 18.79 9.01 13.95
N PHE A 3 17.70 9.53 13.40
CA PHE A 3 16.42 9.52 14.09
C PHE A 3 15.84 8.10 14.02
N ARG A 4 15.35 7.60 15.14
CA ARG A 4 14.70 6.29 15.27
C ARG A 4 13.22 6.47 15.51
N MET A 5 12.40 5.52 15.10
CA MET A 5 10.98 5.51 15.47
C MET A 5 10.83 5.33 16.97
N ARG A 6 9.79 5.94 17.55
CA ARG A 6 9.45 5.72 18.97
C ARG A 6 8.56 4.49 19.17
N CYS A 7 7.79 4.11 18.14
CA CYS A 7 6.99 2.89 18.13
C CYS A 7 7.79 1.71 17.54
N PRO A 8 7.97 0.59 18.26
CA PRO A 8 8.71 -0.58 17.74
C PRO A 8 8.02 -1.23 16.55
N HIS A 9 6.68 -1.19 16.48
CA HIS A 9 5.93 -1.70 15.34
C HIS A 9 6.15 -0.84 14.09
N ALA A 10 6.22 0.49 14.25
CA ALA A 10 6.52 1.40 13.15
C ALA A 10 7.97 1.22 12.65
N GLU A 11 8.92 0.97 13.54
CA GLU A 11 10.30 0.61 13.16
C GLU A 11 10.34 -0.70 12.34
N ALA A 12 9.62 -1.74 12.77
CA ALA A 12 9.53 -3.00 12.04
C ALA A 12 8.89 -2.82 10.64
N THR A 13 7.83 -2.03 10.55
CA THR A 13 7.19 -1.63 9.29
C THR A 13 8.17 -0.91 8.36
N MET A 14 8.94 0.05 8.89
CA MET A 14 9.98 0.74 8.11
C MET A 14 11.09 -0.19 7.63
N GLN A 15 11.51 -1.15 8.46
CA GLN A 15 12.50 -2.15 8.06
C GLN A 15 11.97 -3.01 6.91
N PHE A 16 10.71 -3.43 6.99
CA PHE A 16 10.04 -4.16 5.92
C PHE A 16 10.01 -3.38 4.60
N PHE A 17 9.66 -2.09 4.65
CA PHE A 17 9.66 -1.20 3.48
C PHE A 17 11.03 -1.15 2.79
N ARG A 18 12.10 -1.01 3.58
CA ARG A 18 13.47 -1.05 3.03
C ARG A 18 13.78 -2.41 2.39
N CYS A 19 13.37 -3.51 3.02
CA CYS A 19 13.60 -4.86 2.50
C CYS A 19 12.88 -5.12 1.16
N ILE A 20 11.67 -4.57 0.96
CA ILE A 20 10.93 -4.73 -0.30
C ILE A 20 11.37 -3.73 -1.39
N GLY A 21 12.26 -2.79 -1.06
CA GLY A 21 12.80 -1.80 -2.00
C GLY A 21 12.05 -0.46 -2.03
N LEU A 22 11.16 -0.19 -1.07
CA LEU A 22 10.51 1.11 -0.93
C LEU A 22 11.46 2.11 -0.27
N THR A 23 11.52 3.33 -0.82
CA THR A 23 12.34 4.41 -0.24
C THR A 23 11.61 4.99 0.97
N VAL A 24 12.20 4.87 2.16
CA VAL A 24 11.65 5.44 3.40
C VAL A 24 12.75 6.06 4.26
N ALA A 25 12.48 7.24 4.83
CA ALA A 25 13.39 7.95 5.72
C ALA A 25 12.65 8.59 6.89
N VAL A 26 13.30 8.63 8.06
CA VAL A 26 12.78 9.34 9.22
C VAL A 26 13.09 10.83 9.08
N GLU A 27 12.07 11.66 9.22
CA GLU A 27 12.14 13.12 9.13
C GLU A 27 11.19 13.71 10.19
N PRO A 28 11.73 14.22 11.32
CA PRO A 28 10.91 14.81 12.38
C PRO A 28 10.06 15.96 11.84
N GLY A 29 8.77 15.95 12.16
CA GLY A 29 7.78 16.90 11.68
C GLY A 29 7.21 16.60 10.29
N ALA A 30 7.54 15.46 9.68
CA ALA A 30 6.90 15.04 8.44
C ALA A 30 5.39 14.89 8.66
N SER A 31 4.59 15.52 7.80
CA SER A 31 3.14 15.44 7.83
C SER A 31 2.62 15.64 6.42
N GLY A 32 1.57 14.91 6.06
CA GLY A 32 0.95 14.94 4.74
C GLY A 32 -0.55 14.82 4.85
N PHE A 33 -1.15 14.00 4.00
CA PHE A 33 -2.60 13.71 4.04
C PHE A 33 -2.98 12.95 5.32
N ILE A 34 -2.15 11.98 5.72
CA ILE A 34 -2.18 11.39 7.06
C ILE A 34 -1.14 12.09 7.93
N ASP A 35 -1.50 12.37 9.19
CA ASP A 35 -0.58 12.92 10.17
C ASP A 35 0.68 12.03 10.29
N HIS A 36 1.84 12.64 10.48
CA HIS A 36 3.14 11.98 10.69
C HIS A 36 3.78 11.31 9.46
N VAL A 37 3.14 11.28 8.30
CA VAL A 37 3.69 10.65 7.09
C VAL A 37 3.51 11.57 5.88
N SER A 38 4.57 11.77 5.09
CA SER A 38 4.47 12.46 3.80
C SER A 38 5.05 11.64 2.67
N VAL A 39 4.35 11.66 1.53
CA VAL A 39 4.79 11.00 0.29
C VAL A 39 5.62 11.97 -0.51
N ILE A 40 6.83 11.59 -0.90
CA ILE A 40 7.75 12.41 -1.71
C ILE A 40 8.36 11.57 -2.81
N ARG A 41 7.98 11.87 -4.06
CA ARG A 41 8.51 11.25 -5.30
C ARG A 41 8.56 9.72 -5.23
N GLY A 42 7.48 9.11 -4.77
CA GLY A 42 7.35 7.66 -4.67
C GLY A 42 8.08 7.03 -3.48
N GLY A 43 8.47 7.83 -2.49
CA GLY A 43 8.99 7.36 -1.20
C GLY A 43 8.28 8.03 -0.03
N LEU A 44 8.61 7.59 1.18
CA LEU A 44 8.01 8.10 2.42
C LEU A 44 9.00 8.91 3.25
N ARG A 45 8.51 9.99 3.86
CA ARG A 45 9.10 10.65 5.02
C ARG A 45 8.21 10.44 6.21
N VAL A 46 8.83 10.10 7.33
CA VAL A 46 8.13 9.56 8.49
C VAL A 46 8.57 10.31 9.73
N ASP A 47 7.63 10.95 10.42
CA ASP A 47 7.87 11.49 11.74
C ASP A 47 8.04 10.34 12.75
N PRO A 48 8.97 10.44 13.73
CA PRO A 48 9.21 9.39 14.72
C PRO A 48 7.98 8.90 15.52
N GLU A 49 6.92 9.72 15.60
CA GLU A 49 5.67 9.38 16.30
C GLU A 49 4.66 8.63 15.40
N ALA A 50 4.95 8.44 14.11
CA ALA A 50 4.01 7.82 13.19
C ALA A 50 3.57 6.42 13.65
N PRO A 51 2.25 6.12 13.64
CA PRO A 51 1.76 4.78 13.92
C PRO A 51 2.07 3.83 12.76
N ALA A 52 2.14 2.53 13.06
CA ALA A 52 2.35 1.51 12.03
C ALA A 52 1.21 1.45 11.00
N SER A 53 -0.03 1.72 11.42
CA SER A 53 -1.21 1.70 10.55
C SER A 53 -1.12 2.73 9.42
N GLY A 54 -0.87 4.00 9.76
CA GLY A 54 -0.68 5.08 8.78
C GLY A 54 0.47 4.79 7.81
N LEU A 55 1.59 4.25 8.32
CA LEU A 55 2.72 3.86 7.47
C LEU A 55 2.36 2.76 6.46
N LEU A 56 1.65 1.72 6.90
CA LEU A 56 1.23 0.61 6.03
C LEU A 56 0.26 1.08 4.95
N HIS A 57 -0.67 1.98 5.30
CA HIS A 57 -1.63 2.55 4.36
C HIS A 57 -0.96 3.38 3.26
N GLU A 58 -0.14 4.36 3.64
CA GLU A 58 0.58 5.22 2.69
C GLU A 58 1.56 4.42 1.81
N ALA A 59 2.25 3.44 2.38
CA ALA A 59 3.07 2.51 1.61
C ALA A 59 2.24 1.66 0.64
N GLY A 60 1.00 1.33 0.98
CA GLY A 60 0.04 0.63 0.12
C GLY A 60 -0.21 1.37 -1.18
N HIS A 61 -0.46 2.67 -1.13
CA HIS A 61 -0.63 3.49 -2.34
C HIS A 61 0.60 3.46 -3.24
N LEU A 62 1.79 3.55 -2.66
CA LEU A 62 3.04 3.44 -3.42
C LEU A 62 3.23 2.03 -4.00
N ALA A 63 2.89 0.99 -3.24
CA ALA A 63 3.16 -0.40 -3.59
C ALA A 63 2.31 -0.91 -4.75
N ILE A 64 1.05 -0.49 -4.83
CA ILE A 64 0.11 -0.92 -5.87
C ILE A 64 0.33 -0.20 -7.20
N VAL A 65 0.92 1.00 -7.20
CA VAL A 65 1.28 1.73 -8.41
C VAL A 65 2.55 1.13 -9.05
N PRO A 66 2.55 0.82 -10.37
CA PRO A 66 3.72 0.34 -11.10
C PRO A 66 4.96 1.22 -10.93
N ALA A 67 6.13 0.60 -10.87
CA ALA A 67 7.37 1.28 -10.49
C ALA A 67 7.72 2.46 -11.42
N ARG A 68 7.40 2.33 -12.71
CA ARG A 68 7.60 3.39 -13.71
C ARG A 68 6.88 4.69 -13.39
N PHE A 69 5.76 4.63 -12.68
CA PHE A 69 4.88 5.78 -12.40
C PHE A 69 4.98 6.30 -10.98
N ARG A 70 5.50 5.49 -10.06
CA ARG A 70 5.56 5.81 -8.62
C ARG A 70 6.22 7.16 -8.31
N HIS A 71 7.13 7.62 -9.16
CA HIS A 71 7.81 8.91 -9.01
C HIS A 71 6.89 10.14 -9.12
N TYR A 72 5.70 10.00 -9.72
CA TYR A 72 4.67 11.04 -9.77
C TYR A 72 3.92 11.21 -8.45
N LEU A 73 3.98 10.21 -7.56
CA LEU A 73 3.30 10.28 -6.27
C LEU A 73 4.11 11.14 -5.30
N SER A 74 3.62 12.35 -5.01
CA SER A 74 4.26 13.30 -4.11
C SER A 74 3.25 14.28 -3.55
N GLY A 75 3.14 14.40 -2.23
CA GLY A 75 2.13 15.23 -1.58
C GLY A 75 0.73 14.67 -1.84
N ASP A 76 -0.10 15.43 -2.53
CA ASP A 76 -1.42 14.99 -2.97
C ASP A 76 -1.30 13.91 -4.06
N LEU A 77 -1.86 12.73 -3.77
CA LEU A 77 -1.78 11.59 -4.69
C LEU A 77 -2.67 11.78 -5.92
N ASP A 78 -3.74 12.57 -5.83
CA ASP A 78 -4.68 12.80 -6.94
C ASP A 78 -4.02 13.52 -8.11
N GLU A 79 -3.13 14.48 -7.82
CA GLU A 79 -2.33 15.17 -8.83
C GLU A 79 -1.41 14.19 -9.56
N GLY A 80 -0.72 13.33 -8.81
CA GLY A 80 0.15 12.29 -9.35
C GLY A 80 -0.62 11.28 -10.21
N MET A 81 -1.78 10.82 -9.74
CA MET A 81 -2.64 9.90 -10.48
C MET A 81 -3.13 10.50 -11.79
N THR A 82 -3.57 11.77 -11.77
CA THR A 82 -4.00 12.49 -12.97
C THR A 82 -2.90 12.52 -14.03
N GLN A 83 -1.66 12.79 -13.60
CA GLN A 83 -0.50 12.79 -14.50
C GLN A 83 -0.21 11.40 -15.06
N ILE A 84 -0.31 10.35 -14.24
CA ILE A 84 -0.09 8.97 -14.68
C ILE A 84 -1.11 8.56 -15.73
N PHE A 85 -2.41 8.85 -15.52
CA PHE A 85 -3.44 8.54 -16.50
C PHE A 85 -3.27 9.32 -17.81
N ALA A 86 -2.86 10.59 -17.73
CA ALA A 86 -2.53 11.37 -18.93
C ALA A 86 -1.33 10.77 -19.72
N GLU A 87 -0.33 10.22 -19.03
CA GLU A 87 0.78 9.51 -19.68
C GLU A 87 0.31 8.18 -20.28
N LEU A 88 -0.51 7.40 -19.56
CA LEU A 88 -1.08 6.14 -20.04
C LEU A 88 -1.90 6.33 -21.33
N ASP A 89 -2.69 7.39 -21.41
CA ASP A 89 -3.52 7.72 -22.59
C ASP A 89 -2.66 8.03 -23.83
N GLN A 90 -1.39 8.41 -23.64
CA GLN A 90 -0.43 8.65 -24.72
C GLN A 90 0.34 7.39 -25.12
N MET A 91 0.25 6.30 -24.35
CA MET A 91 0.94 5.05 -24.65
C MET A 91 0.14 4.20 -25.64
N GLU A 92 0.83 3.66 -26.65
CA GLU A 92 0.28 2.62 -27.52
C GLU A 92 0.29 1.27 -26.77
N LEU A 93 -0.77 1.02 -25.98
CA LEU A 93 -0.96 -0.23 -25.24
C LEU A 93 -1.97 -1.13 -25.94
N GLU A 94 -1.70 -2.43 -25.94
CA GLU A 94 -2.70 -3.43 -26.32
C GLU A 94 -3.95 -3.28 -25.42
N PRO A 95 -5.15 -3.48 -25.97
CA PRO A 95 -6.38 -3.48 -25.19
C PRO A 95 -6.28 -4.45 -24.00
N ASP A 96 -6.67 -3.98 -22.81
CA ASP A 96 -6.59 -4.75 -21.57
C ASP A 96 -5.14 -5.24 -21.27
N SER A 97 -4.15 -4.39 -21.54
CA SER A 97 -2.77 -4.68 -21.19
C SER A 97 -2.60 -4.89 -19.67
N GLN A 98 -1.54 -5.62 -19.28
CA GLN A 98 -1.23 -5.80 -17.86
C GLN A 98 -1.02 -4.46 -17.14
N LEU A 99 -0.42 -3.48 -17.80
CA LEU A 99 -0.18 -2.16 -17.25
C LEU A 99 -1.49 -1.40 -16.99
N GLN A 100 -2.42 -1.40 -17.96
CA GLN A 100 -3.75 -0.81 -17.78
C GLN A 100 -4.51 -1.48 -16.64
N ARG A 101 -4.51 -2.81 -16.58
CA ARG A 101 -5.16 -3.53 -15.49
C ARG A 101 -4.54 -3.19 -14.13
N ALA A 102 -3.21 -3.14 -14.02
CA ALA A 102 -2.57 -2.77 -12.77
C ALA A 102 -2.97 -1.36 -12.32
N MET A 103 -2.97 -0.39 -13.24
CA MET A 103 -3.31 1.00 -12.97
C MET A 103 -4.77 1.24 -12.59
N LEU A 104 -5.70 0.42 -13.10
CA LEU A 104 -7.11 0.49 -12.68
C LEU A 104 -7.34 0.00 -11.24
N GLN A 105 -6.34 -0.64 -10.61
CA GLN A 105 -6.45 -1.25 -9.28
C GLN A 105 -5.51 -0.56 -8.28
N THR A 106 -5.42 0.78 -8.33
CA THR A 106 -4.52 1.58 -7.48
C THR A 106 -5.24 2.50 -6.51
N GLY A 107 -6.45 2.16 -6.07
CA GLY A 107 -7.25 2.98 -5.16
C GLY A 107 -7.06 2.67 -3.68
N ASP A 108 -7.75 3.42 -2.83
CA ASP A 108 -7.78 3.24 -1.37
C ASP A 108 -8.15 1.81 -0.93
N PRO A 109 -9.11 1.10 -1.55
CA PRO A 109 -9.40 -0.27 -1.17
C PRO A 109 -8.19 -1.19 -1.41
N GLU A 110 -7.51 -1.06 -2.54
CA GLU A 110 -6.34 -1.89 -2.85
C GLU A 110 -5.16 -1.57 -1.92
N ALA A 111 -4.93 -0.29 -1.62
CA ALA A 111 -3.93 0.14 -0.64
C ALA A 111 -4.24 -0.45 0.75
N THR A 112 -5.51 -0.42 1.17
CA THR A 112 -5.97 -1.01 2.44
C THR A 112 -5.77 -2.53 2.48
N ALA A 113 -6.09 -3.23 1.39
CA ALA A 113 -5.89 -4.68 1.30
C ALA A 113 -4.40 -5.07 1.32
N TRP A 114 -3.55 -4.27 0.66
CA TRP A 114 -2.09 -4.42 0.69
C TRP A 114 -1.54 -4.17 2.10
N ALA A 115 -1.96 -3.09 2.75
CA ALA A 115 -1.52 -2.71 4.10
C ALA A 115 -1.77 -3.83 5.11
N PHE A 116 -2.97 -4.42 5.07
CA PHE A 116 -3.32 -5.56 5.91
C PHE A 116 -2.46 -6.80 5.65
N ALA A 117 -2.21 -7.13 4.38
CA ALA A 117 -1.34 -8.23 4.00
C ALA A 117 0.11 -8.01 4.47
N ALA A 118 0.66 -6.81 4.27
CA ALA A 118 2.00 -6.43 4.67
C ALA A 118 2.18 -6.47 6.19
N GLY A 119 1.23 -5.91 6.94
CA GLY A 119 1.27 -5.93 8.40
C GLY A 119 1.23 -7.35 8.97
N ARG A 120 0.40 -8.23 8.42
CA ARG A 120 0.37 -9.65 8.81
C ARG A 120 1.66 -10.39 8.44
N ALA A 121 2.26 -10.08 7.29
CA ALA A 121 3.51 -10.73 6.85
C ALA A 121 4.69 -10.47 7.80
N ILE A 122 4.67 -9.35 8.53
CA ILE A 122 5.69 -9.02 9.54
C ILE A 122 5.20 -9.23 10.98
N GLY A 123 4.03 -9.86 11.14
CA GLY A 123 3.53 -10.32 12.44
C GLY A 123 2.91 -9.25 13.34
N LEU A 124 2.40 -8.14 12.78
CA LEU A 124 1.62 -7.20 13.59
C LEU A 124 0.26 -7.80 13.98
N PRO A 125 -0.23 -7.50 15.20
CA PRO A 125 -1.65 -7.64 15.53
C PRO A 125 -2.50 -6.82 14.56
N ASP A 126 -3.65 -7.37 14.15
CA ASP A 126 -4.52 -6.75 13.16
C ASP A 126 -4.96 -5.33 13.58
N GLU A 127 -5.19 -5.10 14.88
CA GLU A 127 -5.58 -3.80 15.47
C GLU A 127 -4.50 -2.72 15.36
N LEU A 128 -3.24 -3.11 15.14
CA LEU A 128 -2.13 -2.18 14.89
C LEU A 128 -1.89 -1.94 13.40
N ILE A 129 -2.49 -2.77 12.53
CA ILE A 129 -2.45 -2.58 11.08
C ILE A 129 -3.53 -1.59 10.65
N ILE A 130 -4.72 -1.70 11.25
CA ILE A 130 -5.84 -0.77 11.08
C ILE A 130 -6.43 -0.53 12.46
N GLN A 131 -6.50 0.71 12.93
CA GLN A 131 -7.03 1.03 14.27
C GLN A 131 -8.56 1.17 14.25
N ASP A 132 -9.23 1.10 15.41
CA ASP A 132 -10.71 1.10 15.48
C ASP A 132 -11.36 2.40 15.02
N ASP A 133 -10.71 3.53 15.29
CA ASP A 133 -11.15 4.89 14.98
C ASP A 133 -10.87 5.31 13.54
N GLU A 134 -10.01 4.57 12.83
CA GLU A 134 -9.74 4.79 11.41
C GLU A 134 -10.98 4.51 10.54
N TYR A 135 -10.95 5.03 9.31
CA TYR A 135 -12.05 4.89 8.34
C TYR A 135 -13.39 5.38 8.90
N SER A 136 -13.38 6.54 9.55
CA SER A 136 -14.56 7.12 10.22
C SER A 136 -15.16 6.17 11.27
N GLY A 137 -14.31 5.51 12.07
CA GLY A 137 -14.72 4.57 13.11
C GLY A 137 -15.14 3.19 12.60
N GLN A 138 -14.78 2.83 11.36
CA GLN A 138 -15.12 1.54 10.75
C GLN A 138 -13.94 0.56 10.69
N GLY A 139 -12.79 0.90 11.28
CA GLY A 139 -11.59 0.06 11.20
C GLY A 139 -11.82 -1.39 11.64
N GLY A 140 -12.54 -1.62 12.74
CA GLY A 140 -12.88 -2.98 13.18
C GLY A 140 -13.71 -3.78 12.16
N PHE A 141 -14.65 -3.14 11.46
CA PHE A 141 -15.42 -3.77 10.40
C PHE A 141 -14.54 -4.11 9.19
N ILE A 142 -13.68 -3.18 8.77
CA ILE A 142 -12.76 -3.38 7.65
C ILE A 142 -11.78 -4.50 7.94
N ARG A 143 -11.18 -4.56 9.14
CA ARG A 143 -10.32 -5.66 9.58
C ARG A 143 -11.05 -7.00 9.53
N GLY A 144 -12.28 -7.06 10.01
CA GLY A 144 -13.12 -8.25 9.93
C GLY A 144 -13.32 -8.72 8.50
N ALA A 145 -13.64 -7.80 7.58
CA ALA A 145 -13.81 -8.10 6.16
C ALA A 145 -12.51 -8.56 5.48
N LEU A 146 -11.36 -7.96 5.82
CA LEU A 146 -10.05 -8.36 5.31
C LEU A 146 -9.66 -9.76 5.82
N ALA A 147 -9.82 -10.01 7.11
CA ALA A 147 -9.56 -11.30 7.74
C ALA A 147 -10.46 -12.42 7.17
N ALA A 148 -11.73 -12.09 6.87
CA ALA A 148 -12.69 -12.97 6.23
C ALA A 148 -12.51 -13.09 4.71
N ASN A 149 -11.54 -12.37 4.13
CA ASN A 149 -11.23 -12.38 2.71
C ASN A 149 -12.43 -11.95 1.83
N SER A 150 -13.18 -10.97 2.32
CA SER A 150 -14.41 -10.43 1.71
C SER A 150 -14.34 -8.93 1.44
N TYR A 151 -13.22 -8.28 1.77
CA TYR A 151 -13.03 -6.86 1.50
C TYR A 151 -12.78 -6.59 0.01
N LEU A 152 -13.45 -5.56 -0.53
CA LEU A 152 -13.44 -5.18 -1.95
C LEU A 152 -12.03 -5.10 -2.55
N GLY A 153 -11.09 -4.43 -1.87
CA GLY A 153 -9.74 -4.18 -2.39
C GLY A 153 -8.93 -5.44 -2.67
N ILE A 154 -9.31 -6.58 -2.08
CA ILE A 154 -8.70 -7.89 -2.36
C ILE A 154 -8.91 -8.28 -3.82
N ASN A 155 -10.09 -7.96 -4.39
CA ASN A 155 -10.37 -8.23 -5.80
C ASN A 155 -9.41 -7.43 -6.69
N GLY A 156 -9.15 -6.17 -6.36
CA GLY A 156 -8.26 -5.31 -7.13
C GLY A 156 -6.81 -5.77 -7.10
N ILE A 157 -6.22 -6.02 -5.92
CA ILE A 157 -4.85 -6.54 -5.84
C ILE A 157 -4.75 -7.96 -6.44
N SER A 158 -5.82 -8.76 -6.40
CA SER A 158 -5.90 -10.02 -7.14
C SER A 158 -5.83 -9.78 -8.65
N HIS A 159 -6.64 -8.87 -9.20
CA HIS A 159 -6.61 -8.51 -10.63
C HIS A 159 -5.26 -7.94 -11.06
N ALA A 160 -4.59 -7.18 -10.19
CA ALA A 160 -3.24 -6.66 -10.39
C ALA A 160 -2.13 -7.73 -10.26
N GLY A 161 -2.47 -8.97 -9.89
CA GLY A 161 -1.56 -10.12 -9.92
C GLY A 161 -0.87 -10.45 -8.60
N PHE A 162 -1.19 -9.74 -7.50
CA PHE A 162 -0.54 -9.97 -6.21
C PHE A 162 -0.93 -11.30 -5.58
N CYS A 163 -2.18 -11.73 -5.73
CA CYS A 163 -2.68 -12.93 -5.07
C CYS A 163 -3.90 -13.51 -5.82
N VAL A 164 -4.47 -14.57 -5.27
CA VAL A 164 -5.85 -15.01 -5.55
C VAL A 164 -6.68 -14.98 -4.27
N PRO A 165 -7.99 -14.66 -4.34
CA PRO A 165 -8.84 -14.70 -3.16
C PRO A 165 -9.09 -16.15 -2.71
N ARG A 166 -9.07 -17.13 -3.61
CA ARG A 166 -9.20 -18.55 -3.28
C ARG A 166 -8.25 -19.36 -4.13
N TYR A 167 -7.85 -20.53 -3.63
CA TYR A 167 -7.01 -21.45 -4.38
C TYR A 167 -7.58 -21.69 -5.78
N ASN A 168 -6.74 -21.51 -6.80
CA ASN A 168 -7.11 -21.70 -8.19
C ASN A 168 -5.95 -22.38 -8.94
N PRO A 169 -6.12 -23.62 -9.44
CA PRO A 169 -5.04 -24.33 -10.13
C PRO A 169 -4.61 -23.67 -11.45
N TYR A 170 -5.48 -22.86 -12.07
CA TYR A 170 -5.19 -22.15 -13.31
C TYR A 170 -4.51 -20.80 -13.10
N ARG A 171 -4.42 -20.33 -11.85
CA ARG A 171 -3.75 -19.09 -11.47
C ARG A 171 -2.93 -19.34 -10.21
N PRO A 172 -1.72 -19.94 -10.35
CA PRO A 172 -0.92 -20.47 -9.24
C PRO A 172 -0.22 -19.35 -8.45
N LEU A 173 -1.01 -18.43 -7.91
CA LEU A 173 -0.60 -17.36 -7.01
C LEU A 173 -0.97 -17.74 -5.57
N PRO A 174 -0.31 -17.13 -4.56
CA PRO A 174 -0.67 -17.33 -3.17
C PRO A 174 -2.09 -16.84 -2.89
N VAL A 175 -2.72 -17.46 -1.88
CA VAL A 175 -4.04 -17.05 -1.39
C VAL A 175 -3.88 -15.86 -0.44
N TYR A 176 -4.69 -14.81 -0.63
CA TYR A 176 -4.73 -13.66 0.27
C TYR A 176 -4.88 -14.11 1.75
N PRO A 177 -4.14 -13.53 2.72
CA PRO A 177 -3.32 -12.32 2.64
C PRO A 177 -1.86 -12.52 2.19
N SER A 178 -1.47 -13.71 1.73
CA SER A 178 -0.12 -13.89 1.18
C SER A 178 -0.05 -13.31 -0.24
N LEU A 179 0.97 -12.48 -0.51
CA LEU A 179 1.18 -11.85 -1.82
C LEU A 179 2.40 -12.46 -2.53
N ALA A 180 2.33 -12.55 -3.86
CA ALA A 180 3.39 -13.08 -4.73
C ALA A 180 4.58 -12.12 -4.81
N PHE A 181 4.31 -10.82 -4.71
CA PHE A 181 5.27 -9.74 -4.67
C PHE A 181 4.69 -8.58 -3.85
N TRP A 182 5.55 -7.68 -3.40
CA TRP A 182 5.15 -6.56 -2.54
C TRP A 182 5.06 -5.22 -3.27
N LEU A 183 5.78 -5.04 -4.39
CA LEU A 183 5.74 -3.81 -5.19
C LEU A 183 5.39 -4.16 -6.62
N GLN A 184 4.37 -3.49 -7.17
CA GLN A 184 4.04 -3.58 -8.59
C GLN A 184 5.20 -3.05 -9.43
N GLN A 185 5.58 -3.81 -10.46
CA GLN A 185 6.69 -3.48 -11.36
C GLN A 185 6.19 -2.68 -12.57
#